data_AF-A0A5N7MRL3-F1
#
_entry.id   AF-A0A5N7MRL3-F1
#
_cell.length_a   1.000
_cell.length_b   1.000
_cell.length_c   1.000
_cell.angle_alpha   90.00
_cell.angle_beta   90.00
_cell.angle_gamma   90.00
#
_symmetry.space_group_name_H-M   'P 1'
#
loop_
_entity.id
_entity.type
_entity.pdbx_description
1 polymer ?
#
loop_
_entity_poly.entity_id
_entity_poly.type
_entity_poly.pdbx_seq_one_letter_code
_entity_poly.pdbx_strand_id
1 'polypeptide(L)'
;MACIRYDIVSTGVKISVDAVPTYWIARDANIGILWEETASGATILHAHGRVGMIVEAEMKLRRLRKTEGQEETVIQSAYIDVSRVSQATLNTLNGALAGTVGAEEIVSLFTARAPKVPASGAKIASPMALAA
;
A
#
# COMPACT_ATOMS: atom_id res chain seq x y z
N MET A 1 -16.38 -9.54 -5.59
CA MET A 1 -15.50 -8.55 -4.96
C MET A 1 -14.34 -9.34 -4.37
N ALA A 2 -13.11 -9.09 -4.82
CA ALA A 2 -11.98 -9.91 -4.40
C ALA A 2 -11.63 -9.61 -2.93
N CYS A 3 -11.51 -10.63 -2.09
CA CYS A 3 -11.17 -10.49 -0.68
C CYS A 3 -9.65 -10.40 -0.54
N ILE A 4 -9.13 -9.19 -0.25
CA ILE A 4 -7.71 -8.98 -0.02
C ILE A 4 -7.39 -9.14 1.46
N ARG A 5 -6.37 -9.93 1.78
CA ARG A 5 -5.91 -10.17 3.15
C ARG A 5 -4.39 -10.03 3.27
N TYR A 6 -3.96 -9.38 4.35
CA TYR A 6 -2.58 -9.22 4.75
C TYR A 6 -2.26 -10.10 5.96
N ASP A 7 -1.16 -10.86 5.91
CA ASP A 7 -0.66 -11.66 7.02
C ASP A 7 0.86 -11.43 7.22
N ILE A 8 1.34 -11.39 8.47
CA ILE A 8 2.77 -11.37 8.78
C ILE A 8 3.35 -12.76 8.55
N VAL A 9 4.49 -12.82 7.86
CA VAL A 9 5.28 -14.03 7.68
C VAL A 9 6.75 -13.76 8.04
N SER A 10 7.56 -14.80 8.21
CA SER A 10 8.96 -14.64 8.66
C SER A 10 9.78 -13.69 7.77
N THR A 11 9.48 -13.66 6.48
CA THR A 11 10.14 -12.89 5.42
C THR A 11 9.55 -11.50 5.16
N GLY A 12 8.45 -11.12 5.82
CA GLY A 12 7.76 -9.84 5.59
C GLY A 12 6.24 -9.95 5.71
N VAL A 13 5.53 -9.44 4.70
CA VAL A 13 4.05 -9.43 4.66
C VAL A 13 3.56 -10.13 3.40
N LYS A 14 2.66 -11.10 3.59
CA LYS A 14 1.98 -11.83 2.51
C LYS A 14 0.65 -11.14 2.22
N ILE A 15 0.35 -10.97 0.93
CA ILE A 15 -0.93 -10.51 0.41
C ILE A 15 -1.62 -11.69 -0.26
N SER A 16 -2.82 -11.99 0.18
CA SER A 16 -3.69 -13.01 -0.40
C SER A 16 -4.90 -12.35 -1.03
N VAL A 17 -5.28 -12.79 -2.24
CA VAL A 17 -6.50 -12.36 -2.92
C VAL A 17 -7.37 -13.60 -3.05
N ASP A 18 -8.59 -13.55 -2.52
CA ASP A 18 -9.52 -14.69 -2.50
C ASP A 18 -8.88 -15.97 -1.92
N ALA A 19 -8.14 -15.79 -0.81
CA ALA A 19 -7.35 -16.82 -0.13
C ALA A 19 -6.19 -17.42 -0.94
N VAL A 20 -5.92 -16.95 -2.16
CA VAL A 20 -4.77 -17.35 -2.97
C VAL A 20 -3.59 -16.42 -2.64
N PRO A 21 -2.43 -16.94 -2.20
CA PRO A 21 -1.24 -16.12 -2.00
C PRO A 21 -0.80 -15.51 -3.33
N THR A 22 -0.87 -14.19 -3.46
CA THR A 22 -0.64 -13.52 -4.75
C THR A 22 0.68 -12.76 -4.77
N TYR A 23 1.02 -12.07 -3.68
CA TYR A 23 2.21 -11.21 -3.63
C TYR A 23 2.84 -11.16 -2.24
N TRP A 24 4.15 -10.92 -2.19
CA TRP A 24 4.92 -10.74 -0.95
C TRP A 24 5.60 -9.37 -0.93
N ILE A 25 5.61 -8.72 0.23
CA ILE A 25 6.40 -7.51 0.51
C ILE A 25 7.50 -7.91 1.49
N ALA A 26 8.76 -7.68 1.11
CA ALA A 26 9.92 -8.04 1.92
C ALA A 26 9.96 -7.25 3.24
N ARG A 27 10.59 -7.83 4.27
CA ARG A 27 10.64 -7.25 5.62
C ARG A 27 11.38 -5.90 5.71
N ASP A 28 12.31 -5.66 4.80
CA ASP A 28 13.07 -4.41 4.65
C ASP A 28 12.42 -3.42 3.67
N ALA A 29 11.30 -3.78 3.07
CA ALA A 29 10.52 -2.93 2.20
C ALA A 29 9.43 -2.20 2.98
N ASN A 30 8.64 -1.43 2.25
CA ASN A 30 7.56 -0.64 2.82
C ASN A 30 6.25 -0.94 2.13
N ILE A 31 5.18 -0.86 2.90
CA ILE A 31 3.80 -0.85 2.40
C ILE A 31 3.30 0.60 2.44
N GLY A 32 2.52 0.98 1.43
CA GLY A 32 1.92 2.30 1.33
C GLY A 32 0.42 2.24 1.15
N ILE A 33 -0.21 3.37 1.40
CA ILE A 33 -1.63 3.65 1.11
C ILE A 33 -1.75 4.98 0.37
N LEU A 34 -2.80 5.09 -0.43
CA LEU A 34 -3.22 6.29 -1.15
C LEU A 34 -4.67 6.58 -0.77
N TRP A 35 -4.95 7.80 -0.32
CA TRP A 35 -6.30 8.25 -0.05
C TRP A 35 -6.53 9.67 -0.59
N GLU A 36 -7.81 10.02 -0.66
CA GLU A 36 -8.30 11.34 -1.03
C GLU A 36 -9.24 11.82 0.07
N GLU A 37 -9.03 13.05 0.53
CA GLU A 37 -10.01 13.75 1.37
C GLU A 37 -10.94 14.55 0.47
N THR A 38 -12.25 14.30 0.59
CA THR A 38 -13.28 15.02 -0.16
C THR A 38 -13.61 16.35 0.52
N ALA A 39 -14.26 17.25 -0.22
CA ALA A 39 -14.79 18.51 0.32
C ALA A 39 -15.79 18.32 1.49
N SER A 40 -16.40 17.13 1.62
CA SER A 40 -17.28 16.78 2.74
C SER A 40 -16.52 16.25 3.96
N GLY A 41 -15.18 16.23 3.93
CA GLY A 41 -14.33 15.67 4.98
C GLY A 41 -14.28 14.14 4.99
N ALA A 42 -14.78 13.45 3.95
CA ALA A 42 -14.73 11.99 3.89
C ALA A 42 -13.37 11.52 3.39
N THR A 43 -12.83 10.48 4.01
CA THR A 43 -11.58 9.82 3.57
C THR A 43 -11.90 8.65 2.65
N ILE A 44 -11.45 8.71 1.40
CA ILE A 44 -11.62 7.63 0.41
C ILE A 44 -10.28 6.94 0.19
N LEU A 45 -10.21 5.64 0.50
CA LEU A 45 -9.03 4.82 0.21
C LEU A 45 -9.04 4.40 -1.27
N HIS A 46 -8.01 4.77 -2.02
CA HIS A 46 -7.89 4.45 -3.45
C HIS A 46 -6.99 3.26 -3.73
N ALA A 47 -5.86 3.17 -3.02
CA ALA A 47 -4.88 2.11 -3.24
C ALA A 47 -4.12 1.78 -1.97
N HIS A 48 -3.64 0.55 -1.90
CA HIS A 48 -2.80 0.05 -0.82
C HIS A 48 -1.87 -1.04 -1.37
N GLY A 49 -0.66 -1.18 -0.82
CA GLY A 49 0.30 -2.20 -1.25
C GLY A 49 1.71 -1.68 -1.42
N ARG A 50 2.43 -2.13 -2.46
CA ARG A 50 3.84 -1.76 -2.69
C ARG A 50 3.97 -0.26 -3.01
N VAL A 51 5.01 0.38 -2.48
CA VAL A 51 5.31 1.81 -2.72
C VAL A 51 5.21 2.20 -4.19
N GLY A 52 5.82 1.42 -5.10
CA GLY A 52 5.78 1.73 -6.54
C GLY A 52 4.36 1.78 -7.11
N MET A 53 3.46 0.90 -6.66
CA MET A 53 2.05 0.90 -7.08
C MET A 53 1.30 2.12 -6.54
N ILE A 54 1.61 2.53 -5.31
CA ILE A 54 1.01 3.73 -4.68
C ILE A 54 1.43 4.99 -5.42
N VAL A 55 2.72 5.13 -5.73
CA VAL A 55 3.24 6.28 -6.49
C VAL A 55 2.62 6.34 -7.89
N GLU A 56 2.48 5.19 -8.57
CA GLU A 56 1.83 5.13 -9.88
C GLU A 56 0.34 5.49 -9.80
N ALA A 57 -0.37 4.95 -8.81
CA ALA A 57 -1.78 5.26 -8.58
C ALA A 57 -2.00 6.74 -8.24
N GLU A 58 -1.12 7.34 -7.43
CA GLU A 58 -1.17 8.75 -7.08
C GLU A 58 -1.01 9.64 -8.32
N MET A 59 -0.02 9.34 -9.17
CA MET A 59 0.17 10.07 -10.43
C MET A 59 -1.06 9.97 -11.35
N LYS A 60 -1.67 8.79 -11.45
CA LYS A 60 -2.89 8.58 -12.25
C LYS A 60 -4.07 9.36 -11.69
N LEU A 61 -4.28 9.31 -10.37
CA LEU A 61 -5.39 10.00 -9.71
C LEU A 61 -5.26 11.53 -9.85
N ARG A 62 -4.07 12.08 -9.64
CA ARG A 62 -3.79 13.51 -9.83
C ARG A 62 -4.06 13.97 -11.27
N ARG A 63 -3.69 13.16 -12.27
CA ARG A 63 -3.98 13.46 -13.68
C ARG A 63 -5.48 13.42 -13.97
N LEU A 64 -6.19 12.43 -13.42
CA LEU A 64 -7.63 12.31 -13.56
C LEU A 64 -8.36 13.54 -13.00
N ARG A 65 -8.09 13.91 -11.73
CA ARG A 65 -8.72 15.08 -11.08
C ARG A 65 -8.45 16.39 -11.81
N LYS A 66 -7.22 16.58 -12.32
CA LYS A 66 -6.88 17.73 -13.16
C LYS A 66 -7.69 17.77 -14.47
N THR A 67 -8.01 16.61 -15.05
CA THR A 67 -8.79 16.51 -16.29
C THR A 67 -10.27 16.76 -16.05
N GLU A 68 -10.79 16.32 -14.90
CA GLU A 68 -12.16 16.52 -14.47
C GLU A 68 -12.44 17.96 -13.98
N GLY A 69 -11.42 18.82 -13.89
CA GLY A 69 -11.57 20.19 -13.40
C GLY A 69 -11.90 20.27 -11.91
N GLN A 70 -11.64 19.20 -11.14
CA GLN A 70 -11.83 19.18 -9.69
C GLN A 70 -10.57 19.73 -9.03
N GLU A 71 -10.62 21.01 -8.66
CA GLU A 71 -9.44 21.77 -8.21
C GLU A 71 -9.15 21.65 -6.69
N GLU A 72 -10.00 20.99 -5.91
CA GLU A 72 -9.86 20.91 -4.43
C GLU A 72 -10.14 19.52 -3.85
N THR A 73 -9.29 18.55 -4.18
CA THR A 73 -9.20 17.33 -3.38
C THR A 73 -7.77 17.07 -2.93
N VAL A 74 -7.62 16.83 -1.63
CA VAL A 74 -6.31 16.64 -1.01
C VAL A 74 -5.95 15.17 -1.16
N ILE A 75 -5.23 14.86 -2.24
CA ILE A 75 -4.67 13.53 -2.48
C ILE A 75 -3.41 13.37 -1.64
N GLN A 76 -3.37 12.35 -0.79
CA GLN A 76 -2.27 12.06 0.13
C GLN A 76 -1.83 10.60 0.04
N SER A 77 -0.54 10.38 0.29
CA SER A 77 0.04 9.04 0.41
C SER A 77 0.92 8.95 1.64
N ALA A 78 0.92 7.77 2.27
CA ALA A 78 1.70 7.50 3.46
C ALA A 78 2.17 6.06 3.46
N TYR A 79 3.21 5.81 4.26
CA TYR A 79 3.98 4.59 4.18
C TYR A 79 4.42 4.13 5.57
N ILE A 80 4.60 2.82 5.68
CA ILE A 80 5.13 2.18 6.88
C ILE A 80 6.13 1.09 6.48
N ASP A 81 7.22 1.03 7.24
CA ASP A 81 8.23 0.00 7.13
C ASP A 81 7.64 -1.34 7.59
N VAL A 82 7.76 -2.38 6.76
CA VAL A 82 7.22 -3.70 7.07
C VAL A 82 7.84 -4.28 8.34
N SER A 83 9.09 -3.96 8.65
CA SER A 83 9.74 -4.38 9.90
C SER A 83 9.06 -3.81 11.15
N ARG A 84 8.30 -2.72 11.00
CA ARG A 84 7.55 -2.03 12.05
C ARG A 84 6.05 -2.35 12.04
N VAL A 85 5.58 -3.12 11.05
CA VAL A 85 4.18 -3.54 10.97
C VAL A 85 3.90 -4.57 12.06
N SER A 86 2.98 -4.23 12.96
CA SER A 86 2.48 -5.14 13.98
C SER A 86 1.27 -5.95 13.49
N GLN A 87 0.93 -7.03 14.18
CA GLN A 87 -0.31 -7.77 13.89
C GLN A 87 -1.55 -6.87 14.06
N ALA A 88 -1.54 -5.94 15.02
CA ALA A 88 -2.62 -4.98 15.21
C ALA A 88 -2.78 -4.07 13.98
N THR A 89 -1.67 -3.57 13.43
CA THR A 89 -1.65 -2.77 12.20
C THR A 89 -2.29 -3.52 11.02
N LEU A 90 -1.94 -4.80 10.84
CA LEU A 90 -2.55 -5.62 9.78
C LEU A 90 -4.03 -5.93 10.04
N ASN A 91 -4.43 -6.11 11.30
CA ASN A 91 -5.84 -6.34 11.63
C ASN A 91 -6.69 -5.12 11.28
N THR A 92 -6.22 -3.91 11.58
CA THR A 92 -6.90 -2.67 11.17
C THR A 92 -6.95 -2.54 9.65
N LEU A 93 -5.84 -2.81 8.94
CA LEU A 93 -5.82 -2.79 7.48
C LEU A 93 -6.83 -3.78 6.88
N ASN A 94 -6.83 -5.02 7.35
CA ASN A 94 -7.76 -6.05 6.91
C ASN A 94 -9.22 -5.71 7.24
N GLY A 95 -9.48 -5.13 8.42
CA GLY A 95 -10.81 -4.68 8.82
C GLY A 95 -11.34 -3.61 7.87
N ALA A 96 -10.50 -2.65 7.49
CA ALA A 96 -10.94 -1.60 6.60
C ALA A 96 -11.11 -2.05 5.15
N LEU A 97 -10.31 -3.01 4.68
CA LEU A 97 -10.53 -3.68 3.40
C LEU A 97 -11.83 -4.51 3.39
N ALA A 98 -12.23 -5.04 4.55
CA ALA A 98 -13.51 -5.71 4.74
C ALA A 98 -14.68 -4.72 4.98
N GLY A 99 -14.42 -3.42 5.06
CA GLY A 99 -15.42 -2.39 5.38
C GLY A 99 -15.91 -2.40 6.84
N THR A 100 -15.22 -3.10 7.74
CA THR A 100 -15.55 -3.15 9.18
C THR A 100 -14.84 -2.08 9.99
N VAL A 101 -13.87 -1.39 9.39
CA VAL A 101 -13.09 -0.30 9.98
C VAL A 101 -13.08 0.89 9.01
N GLY A 102 -13.16 2.11 9.54
CA GLY A 102 -13.13 3.33 8.73
C GLY A 102 -11.76 3.59 8.10
N ALA A 103 -11.73 4.28 6.95
CA ALA A 103 -10.47 4.61 6.27
C ALA A 103 -9.54 5.49 7.14
N GLU A 104 -10.11 6.36 7.97
CA GLU A 104 -9.38 7.23 8.92
C GLU A 104 -8.52 6.43 9.90
N GLU A 105 -9.01 5.29 10.38
CA GLU A 105 -8.25 4.43 11.30
C GLU A 105 -7.01 3.84 10.60
N ILE A 106 -7.12 3.42 9.34
CA ILE A 106 -5.92 2.98 8.60
C ILE A 106 -4.96 4.16 8.44
N VAL A 107 -5.46 5.32 8.02
CA VAL A 107 -4.62 6.50 7.77
C VAL A 107 -3.83 6.88 9.02
N SER A 108 -4.44 6.82 10.20
CA SER A 108 -3.78 7.10 11.48
C SER A 108 -2.59 6.17 11.80
N LEU A 109 -2.57 4.96 11.22
CA LEU A 109 -1.49 3.99 11.41
C LEU A 109 -0.31 4.22 10.46
N PHE A 110 -0.54 4.90 9.34
CA PHE A 110 0.47 5.17 8.34
C PHE A 110 1.12 6.53 8.61
N THR A 111 2.45 6.58 8.49
CA THR A 111 3.19 7.83 8.72
C THR A 111 3.46 8.55 7.42
N ALA A 112 3.36 9.89 7.40
CA ALA A 112 3.55 10.74 6.22
C ALA A 112 5.00 10.80 5.69
N ARG A 113 5.84 9.81 5.99
CA ARG A 113 7.21 9.74 5.48
C ARG A 113 7.31 8.65 4.43
N ALA A 114 7.50 9.07 3.18
CA ALA A 114 7.99 8.17 2.15
C ALA A 114 9.33 7.55 2.62
N PRO A 115 9.45 6.22 2.58
CA PRO A 115 10.68 5.56 2.93
C PRO A 115 11.73 5.84 1.87
N LYS A 116 13.01 5.78 2.26
CA LYS A 116 14.11 5.79 1.31
C LYS A 116 13.90 4.63 0.34
N VAL A 117 13.40 4.93 -0.85
CA VAL A 117 13.44 3.99 -1.97
C VAL A 117 14.90 3.61 -2.12
N PRO A 118 15.32 2.34 -1.92
CA PRO A 118 16.63 1.94 -2.37
C PRO A 118 16.63 2.22 -3.88
N ALA A 119 17.51 3.12 -4.30
CA ALA A 119 17.64 3.46 -5.71
C ALA A 119 17.68 2.16 -6.50
N SER A 120 16.80 2.06 -7.50
CA SER A 120 16.78 0.98 -8.48
C SER A 120 18.22 0.61 -8.85
N GLY A 121 18.68 -0.57 -8.42
CA GLY A 121 20.10 -0.92 -8.47
C GLY A 121 20.49 -2.20 -7.72
N ALA A 122 19.70 -2.67 -6.76
CA ALA A 122 19.88 -4.03 -6.24
C ALA A 122 19.45 -5.04 -7.31
N LYS A 123 20.45 -5.51 -8.09
CA LYS A 123 20.31 -6.61 -9.03
C LYS A 123 19.48 -7.72 -8.38
N ILE A 124 18.32 -8.00 -8.98
CA ILE A 124 17.67 -9.29 -8.79
C ILE A 124 18.71 -10.29 -9.31
N ALA A 125 19.39 -10.99 -8.41
CA ALA A 125 20.18 -12.13 -8.79
C ALA A 125 19.20 -13.16 -9.33
N SER A 126 19.09 -13.25 -10.66
CA SER A 126 18.40 -14.34 -11.33
C SER A 126 19.03 -15.64 -10.84
N PRO A 127 18.27 -16.58 -10.23
CA PRO A 127 18.77 -17.92 -10.05
C PRO A 127 18.57 -18.63 -11.38
N MET A 128 19.49 -18.41 -12.33
CA MET A 128 19.60 -19.25 -13.52
C MET A 128 21.03 -19.25 -14.04
N ALA A 129 21.79 -20.25 -13.59
CA ALA A 129 22.72 -20.99 -14.43
C ALA A 129 22.85 -22.40 -13.84
N LEU A 130 21.92 -23.26 -14.25
CA LEU A 130 22.19 -24.69 -14.37
C LEU A 130 23.19 -24.87 -15.53
N ALA A 131 24.06 -25.88 -15.40
CA ALA A 131 24.96 -26.46 -16.40
C ALA A 131 26.37 -25.87 -16.52
N ALA A 132 27.35 -26.57 -15.93
CA ALA A 132 28.31 -27.39 -16.66
C ALA A 132 28.83 -28.50 -15.74
#